data_AF-A0A2K3NLZ2-F1
#
_entry.id   AF-A0A2K3NLZ2-F1
#
_cell.length_a   1.000
_cell.length_b   1.000
_cell.length_c   1.000
_cell.angle_alpha   90.00
_cell.angle_beta   90.00
_cell.angle_gamma   90.00
#
_symmetry.space_group_name_H-M   'P 1'
#
loop_
_entity.id
_entity.type
_entity.pdbx_description
1 polymer ?
#
loop_
_entity_poly.entity_id
_entity_poly.type
_entity_poly.pdbx_seq_one_letter_code
_entity_poly.pdbx_strand_id
1 'polypeptide(L)'
;VDLPGITRVPVKGQPDNIYDQIKDIILEYITPEESIILNVLPATVDFTTCESIRMSQNVDKTGSRTLAVVTKADKSPEGLLEKVTADDVNIGLGYVCIRNRIGDESFEEARLEEQKLFESHSLLSKIDKSIVGIPVLIQKLVEVQAKMKSVMNADDVDFAVDEGIEEVDELAEEEDVPIANIRPKRNTKLPNHLKDFVTPSLKKGSKK
;
A
#
# COMPACT_ATOMS: atom_id res chain seq x y z
N VAL A 1 1.64 1.36 -6.31
CA VAL A 1 1.80 0.72 -7.63
C VAL A 1 0.63 -0.22 -7.82
N ASP A 2 0.04 -0.29 -9.02
CA ASP A 2 -0.99 -1.29 -9.32
C ASP A 2 -0.32 -2.52 -9.94
N LEU A 3 -0.71 -3.71 -9.49
CA LEU A 3 -0.06 -4.98 -9.83
C LEU A 3 -1.03 -5.90 -10.57
N PRO A 4 -0.54 -6.83 -11.40
CA PRO A 4 -1.39 -7.77 -12.10
C PRO A 4 -2.26 -8.60 -11.14
N GLY A 5 -3.51 -8.84 -11.52
CA GLY A 5 -4.38 -9.75 -10.78
C GLY A 5 -3.88 -11.19 -10.83
N ILE A 6 -3.92 -11.88 -9.68
CA ILE A 6 -3.46 -13.26 -9.57
C ILE A 6 -4.41 -14.20 -10.33
N THR A 7 -3.90 -14.91 -11.33
CA THR A 7 -4.60 -16.03 -12.00
C THR A 7 -3.82 -17.32 -11.86
N ARG A 8 -4.52 -18.42 -11.54
CA ARG A 8 -3.93 -19.76 -11.43
C ARG A 8 -4.06 -20.59 -12.71
N VAL A 9 -5.00 -20.23 -13.57
CA VAL A 9 -5.31 -21.00 -14.78
C VAL A 9 -4.96 -20.16 -16.00
N PRO A 10 -4.04 -20.63 -16.86
CA PRO A 10 -3.76 -19.94 -18.10
C PRO A 10 -5.00 -19.98 -19.00
N VAL A 11 -5.38 -18.82 -19.53
CA VAL A 11 -6.41 -18.72 -20.57
C VAL A 11 -5.75 -18.66 -21.95
N LYS A 12 -6.54 -18.88 -23.01
CA LYS A 12 -6.03 -18.95 -24.38
C LYS A 12 -5.18 -17.72 -24.74
N GLY A 13 -3.91 -17.97 -25.07
CA GLY A 13 -2.94 -16.93 -25.43
C GLY A 13 -1.99 -16.51 -24.31
N GLN A 14 -2.13 -17.05 -23.10
CA GLN A 14 -1.16 -16.89 -22.01
C GLN A 14 -0.20 -18.08 -21.94
N PRO A 15 1.03 -17.87 -21.45
CA PRO A 15 1.98 -18.96 -21.22
C PRO A 15 1.52 -19.85 -20.06
N ASP A 16 1.94 -21.12 -20.07
CA ASP A 16 1.54 -22.10 -19.03
C ASP A 16 2.03 -21.71 -17.63
N ASN A 17 3.15 -20.99 -17.54
CA ASN A 17 3.73 -20.48 -16.29
C ASN A 17 3.27 -19.05 -15.93
N ILE A 18 2.12 -18.60 -16.43
CA ILE A 18 1.61 -17.24 -16.16
C ILE A 18 1.46 -16.94 -14.66
N TYR A 19 1.09 -17.94 -13.86
CA TYR A 19 0.98 -17.79 -12.41
C TYR A 19 2.32 -17.42 -11.78
N ASP A 20 3.39 -18.13 -12.14
CA ASP A 20 4.73 -17.87 -11.61
C ASP A 20 5.24 -16.50 -12.06
N GLN A 21 5.03 -16.14 -13.33
CA GLN A 21 5.40 -14.80 -13.82
C GLN A 21 4.71 -13.67 -13.06
N ILE A 22 3.39 -13.79 -12.82
CA ILE A 22 2.63 -12.77 -12.05
C ILE A 22 3.12 -12.74 -10.60
N LYS A 23 3.36 -13.90 -10.01
CA LYS A 23 3.87 -14.01 -8.65
C LYS A 23 5.23 -13.34 -8.50
N ASP A 24 6.15 -13.56 -9.44
CA ASP A 24 7.48 -12.97 -9.41
C ASP A 24 7.40 -11.44 -9.52
N ILE A 25 6.55 -10.92 -10.42
CA ILE A 25 6.28 -9.48 -10.52
C ILE A 25 5.74 -8.95 -9.19
N ILE A 26 4.76 -9.61 -8.57
CA ILE A 26 4.19 -9.13 -7.31
C ILE A 26 5.26 -9.12 -6.22
N LEU A 27 6.03 -10.20 -6.09
CA LEU A 27 7.07 -10.35 -5.07
C LEU A 27 8.15 -9.27 -5.20
N GLU A 28 8.54 -8.89 -6.42
CA GLU A 28 9.47 -7.78 -6.65
C GLU A 28 9.01 -6.48 -5.97
N TYR A 29 7.71 -6.16 -6.02
CA TYR A 29 7.16 -4.94 -5.44
C TYR A 29 6.86 -5.04 -3.94
N ILE A 30 6.49 -6.22 -3.42
CA ILE A 30 6.09 -6.37 -2.02
C ILE A 30 7.23 -6.81 -1.09
N THR A 31 8.35 -7.29 -1.64
CA THR A 31 9.52 -7.72 -0.84
C THR A 31 10.21 -6.56 -0.12
N PRO A 32 10.48 -5.39 -0.75
CA PRO A 32 11.09 -4.26 -0.06
C PRO A 32 10.30 -3.85 1.20
N GLU A 33 10.99 -3.58 2.30
CA GLU A 33 10.36 -3.26 3.58
C GLU A 33 9.66 -1.89 3.55
N GLU A 34 10.09 -1.00 2.66
CA GLU A 34 9.55 0.34 2.42
C GLU A 34 8.17 0.29 1.73
N SER A 35 7.83 -0.85 1.13
CA SER A 35 6.57 -1.05 0.43
C SER A 35 5.42 -1.31 1.40
N ILE A 36 4.40 -0.45 1.36
CA ILE A 36 3.11 -0.69 2.00
C ILE A 36 2.29 -1.64 1.11
N ILE A 37 1.85 -2.75 1.68
CA ILE A 37 1.05 -3.76 1.00
C ILE A 37 -0.43 -3.47 1.21
N LEU A 38 -1.17 -3.32 0.12
CA LEU A 38 -2.62 -3.13 0.14
C LEU A 38 -3.32 -4.36 -0.41
N ASN A 39 -3.80 -5.24 0.47
CA ASN A 39 -4.54 -6.42 0.08
C ASN A 39 -6.00 -6.07 -0.20
N VAL A 40 -6.40 -6.10 -1.46
CA VAL A 40 -7.79 -5.84 -1.87
C VAL A 40 -8.56 -7.17 -1.94
N LEU A 41 -9.50 -7.36 -1.02
CA LEU A 41 -10.26 -8.60 -0.86
C LEU A 41 -11.76 -8.33 -1.02
N PRO A 42 -12.53 -9.13 -1.77
CA PRO A 42 -13.98 -9.02 -1.76
C PRO A 42 -14.56 -9.62 -0.47
N ALA A 43 -15.59 -9.00 0.11
CA ALA A 43 -16.27 -9.50 1.31
C ALA A 43 -16.86 -10.91 1.14
N THR A 44 -17.12 -11.31 -0.11
CA THR A 44 -17.74 -12.56 -0.51
C THR A 44 -16.82 -13.78 -0.41
N VAL A 45 -15.50 -13.59 -0.25
CA VAL A 45 -14.55 -14.71 -0.18
C VAL A 45 -14.08 -14.95 1.25
N ASP A 46 -13.54 -16.15 1.49
CA ASP A 46 -12.82 -16.49 2.71
C ASP A 46 -11.38 -15.98 2.62
N PHE A 47 -11.00 -15.07 3.51
CA PHE A 47 -9.69 -14.42 3.51
C PHE A 47 -8.54 -15.39 3.72
N THR A 48 -8.76 -16.49 4.44
CA THR A 48 -7.74 -17.52 4.69
C THR A 48 -7.32 -18.27 3.42
N THR A 49 -8.18 -18.24 2.39
CA THR A 49 -7.94 -18.89 1.10
C THR A 49 -7.29 -17.97 0.07
N CYS A 50 -7.17 -16.67 0.38
CA CYS A 50 -6.71 -15.66 -0.56
C CYS A 50 -5.20 -15.75 -0.80
N GLU A 51 -4.82 -15.85 -2.07
CA GLU A 51 -3.41 -15.94 -2.45
C GLU A 51 -2.64 -14.65 -2.12
N SER A 52 -3.27 -13.48 -2.26
CA SER A 52 -2.67 -12.19 -1.92
C SER A 52 -2.27 -12.10 -0.44
N ILE A 53 -3.11 -12.65 0.45
CA ILE A 53 -2.81 -12.76 1.89
C ILE A 53 -1.61 -13.67 2.14
N ARG A 54 -1.58 -14.83 1.48
CA ARG A 54 -0.45 -15.76 1.59
C ARG A 54 0.87 -15.11 1.13
N MET A 55 0.83 -14.40 0.00
CA MET A 55 2.00 -13.69 -0.53
C MET A 55 2.46 -12.57 0.40
N SER A 56 1.54 -11.75 0.93
CA SER A 56 1.91 -10.68 1.88
C SER A 56 2.47 -11.23 3.18
N GLN A 57 1.91 -12.31 3.74
CA GLN A 57 2.41 -12.92 4.97
C GLN A 57 3.82 -13.52 4.82
N ASN A 58 4.20 -13.95 3.61
CA ASN A 58 5.55 -14.47 3.37
C ASN A 58 6.63 -13.38 3.53
N VAL A 59 6.28 -12.12 3.24
CA VAL A 59 7.20 -10.97 3.28
C VAL A 59 6.92 -9.99 4.44
N ASP A 60 5.77 -10.12 5.11
CA ASP A 60 5.32 -9.30 6.25
C ASP A 60 4.50 -10.15 7.24
N LYS A 61 5.18 -11.01 8.00
CA LYS A 61 4.55 -11.96 8.93
C LYS A 61 3.76 -11.30 10.07
N THR A 62 4.19 -10.12 10.50
CA THR A 62 3.55 -9.36 11.59
C THR A 62 2.47 -8.41 11.07
N GLY A 63 2.35 -8.23 9.75
CA GLY A 63 1.41 -7.31 9.13
C GLY A 63 1.72 -5.85 9.41
N SER A 64 2.98 -5.51 9.72
CA SER A 64 3.37 -4.16 10.16
C SER A 64 3.25 -3.11 9.06
N ARG A 65 3.24 -3.54 7.79
CA ARG A 65 3.09 -2.72 6.59
C ARG A 65 1.97 -3.21 5.66
N THR A 66 1.14 -4.14 6.12
CA THR A 66 0.03 -4.73 5.35
C THR A 66 -1.32 -4.24 5.85
N LEU A 67 -2.10 -3.63 4.96
CA LEU A 67 -3.48 -3.20 5.19
C LEU A 67 -4.43 -4.00 4.29
N ALA A 68 -5.55 -4.47 4.84
CA ALA A 68 -6.58 -5.18 4.08
C ALA A 68 -7.77 -4.26 3.75
N VAL A 69 -8.10 -4.13 2.47
CA VAL A 69 -9.28 -3.40 1.99
C VAL A 69 -10.33 -4.39 1.57
N VAL A 70 -11.41 -4.45 2.34
CA VAL A 70 -12.55 -5.34 2.07
C VAL A 70 -13.57 -4.63 1.19
N THR A 71 -13.64 -5.05 -0.07
CA THR A 71 -14.53 -4.51 -1.11
C THR A 71 -15.86 -5.25 -1.15
N LYS A 72 -16.85 -4.70 -1.87
CA LYS A 72 -18.17 -5.34 -2.07
C LYS A 72 -18.87 -5.71 -0.75
N ALA A 73 -18.71 -4.88 0.29
CA ALA A 73 -19.33 -5.13 1.60
C ALA A 73 -20.85 -5.28 1.53
N ASP A 74 -21.50 -4.61 0.57
CA ASP A 74 -22.92 -4.71 0.25
C ASP A 74 -23.35 -6.11 -0.21
N LYS A 75 -22.45 -6.89 -0.81
CA LYS A 75 -22.75 -8.22 -1.36
C LYS A 75 -22.69 -9.34 -0.35
N SER A 76 -21.96 -9.16 0.75
CA SER A 76 -21.80 -10.17 1.79
C SER A 76 -21.77 -9.52 3.18
N PRO A 77 -22.87 -8.89 3.63
CA PRO A 77 -22.93 -8.25 4.94
C PRO A 77 -22.95 -9.25 6.10
N GLU A 78 -23.45 -10.46 5.86
CA GLU A 78 -23.48 -11.54 6.84
C GLU A 78 -22.06 -12.06 7.12
N GLY A 79 -21.71 -12.16 8.41
CA GLY A 79 -20.41 -12.65 8.85
C GLY A 79 -19.25 -11.68 8.63
N LEU A 80 -19.48 -10.49 8.03
CA LEU A 80 -18.39 -9.56 7.73
C LEU A 80 -17.78 -8.96 8.99
N LEU A 81 -18.60 -8.57 9.95
CA LEU A 81 -18.12 -8.03 11.24
C LEU A 81 -17.23 -9.05 11.94
N GLU A 82 -17.66 -10.30 12.01
CA GLU A 82 -16.93 -11.39 12.63
C GLU A 82 -15.60 -11.64 11.89
N LYS A 83 -15.63 -11.69 10.55
CA LYS A 83 -14.42 -11.86 9.72
C LYS A 83 -13.36 -10.78 9.96
N VAL A 84 -13.75 -9.51 10.05
CA VAL A 84 -12.78 -8.41 10.25
C VAL A 84 -12.38 -8.20 11.71
N THR A 85 -13.16 -8.71 12.66
CA THR A 85 -12.85 -8.61 14.10
C THR A 85 -12.01 -9.79 14.59
N ALA A 86 -12.25 -11.00 14.05
CA ALA A 86 -11.48 -12.19 14.40
C ALA A 86 -10.03 -12.11 13.92
N ASP A 87 -9.81 -11.45 12.77
CA ASP A 87 -8.49 -11.29 12.15
C ASP A 87 -7.71 -12.61 12.01
N ASP A 88 -8.38 -13.65 11.47
CA ASP A 88 -7.81 -14.99 11.32
C ASP A 88 -6.54 -15.04 10.45
N VAL A 89 -6.25 -13.96 9.70
CA VAL A 89 -5.08 -13.83 8.82
C VAL A 89 -4.06 -12.79 9.30
N ASN A 90 -4.19 -12.30 10.54
CA ASN A 90 -3.20 -11.44 11.22
C ASN A 90 -2.75 -10.22 10.40
N ILE A 91 -3.69 -9.33 10.07
CA ILE A 91 -3.39 -8.09 9.34
C ILE A 91 -3.07 -6.98 10.35
N GLY A 92 -1.79 -6.72 10.57
CA GLY A 92 -1.31 -5.79 11.59
C GLY A 92 -1.83 -4.34 11.45
N LEU A 93 -1.98 -3.80 10.23
CA LEU A 93 -2.62 -2.47 10.04
C LEU A 93 -4.16 -2.52 10.06
N GLY A 94 -4.73 -3.72 10.16
CA GLY A 94 -6.15 -4.01 10.24
C GLY A 94 -6.86 -4.00 8.89
N TYR A 95 -8.18 -3.83 8.97
CA TYR A 95 -9.09 -3.87 7.84
C TYR A 95 -9.73 -2.51 7.60
N VAL A 96 -10.14 -2.25 6.35
CA VAL A 96 -11.09 -1.20 6.01
C VAL A 96 -12.14 -1.76 5.04
N CYS A 97 -13.41 -1.73 5.44
CA CYS A 97 -14.52 -2.17 4.60
C CYS A 97 -15.06 -1.02 3.76
N ILE A 98 -15.27 -1.25 2.47
CA ILE A 98 -15.76 -0.23 1.54
C ILE A 98 -16.87 -0.76 0.64
N ARG A 99 -17.65 0.17 0.09
CA ARG A 99 -18.63 -0.08 -0.96
C ARG A 99 -18.08 0.46 -2.28
N ASN A 100 -18.01 -0.43 -3.26
CA ASN A 100 -17.63 -0.04 -4.62
C ASN A 100 -18.77 0.76 -5.29
N ARG A 101 -18.42 1.47 -6.35
CA ARG A 101 -19.40 2.10 -7.24
C ARG A 101 -20.21 1.03 -7.96
N ILE A 102 -21.54 1.19 -8.05
CA ILE A 102 -22.43 0.24 -8.70
C ILE A 102 -23.13 0.92 -9.88
N GLY A 103 -23.14 0.26 -11.05
CA GLY A 103 -23.74 0.82 -12.26
C GLY A 103 -23.09 2.15 -12.68
N ASP A 104 -23.93 3.12 -13.02
CA ASP A 104 -23.53 4.43 -13.55
C ASP A 104 -23.53 5.55 -12.49
N GLU A 105 -23.48 5.19 -11.20
CA GLU A 105 -23.33 6.15 -10.10
C GLU A 105 -22.15 7.10 -10.35
N SER A 106 -22.33 8.38 -10.03
CA SER A 106 -21.23 9.33 -9.88
C SER A 106 -20.37 9.01 -8.64
N PHE A 107 -19.21 9.65 -8.53
CA PHE A 107 -18.35 9.46 -7.35
C PHE A 107 -19.03 9.94 -6.07
N GLU A 108 -19.72 11.08 -6.15
CA GLU A 108 -20.48 11.70 -5.07
C GLU A 108 -21.64 10.81 -4.63
N GLU A 109 -22.45 10.30 -5.57
CA GLU A 109 -23.54 9.37 -5.27
C GLU A 109 -23.01 8.09 -4.62
N ALA A 110 -21.93 7.52 -5.15
CA ALA A 110 -21.34 6.32 -4.58
C ALA A 110 -20.81 6.52 -3.15
N ARG A 111 -20.33 7.73 -2.81
CA ARG A 111 -19.92 8.06 -1.42
C ARG A 111 -21.12 8.23 -0.50
N LEU A 112 -22.19 8.87 -0.96
CA LEU A 112 -23.43 8.99 -0.19
C LEU A 112 -24.05 7.60 0.08
N GLU A 113 -24.10 6.73 -0.91
CA GLU A 113 -24.62 5.37 -0.74
C GLU A 113 -23.72 4.49 0.14
N GLU A 114 -22.40 4.68 0.08
CA GLU A 114 -21.48 4.03 1.02
C GLU A 114 -21.74 4.46 2.46
N GLN A 115 -21.88 5.76 2.70
CA GLN A 115 -22.18 6.29 4.03
C GLN A 115 -23.51 5.73 4.55
N LYS A 116 -24.58 5.79 3.74
CA LYS A 116 -25.89 5.22 4.09
C LYS A 116 -25.81 3.74 4.41
N LEU A 117 -25.05 2.96 3.63
CA LEU A 117 -24.86 1.54 3.86
C LEU A 117 -24.30 1.28 5.26
N PHE A 118 -23.18 1.92 5.61
CA PHE A 118 -22.54 1.71 6.91
C PHE A 118 -23.26 2.42 8.07
N GLU A 119 -24.20 3.33 7.83
CA GLU A 119 -25.01 3.97 8.89
C GLU A 119 -26.31 3.23 9.20
N SER A 120 -26.99 2.72 8.17
CA SER A 120 -28.38 2.26 8.30
C SER A 120 -28.56 0.74 8.17
N HIS A 121 -27.61 0.03 7.54
CA HIS A 121 -27.76 -1.41 7.30
C HIS A 121 -27.68 -2.18 8.63
N SER A 122 -28.62 -3.10 8.87
CA SER A 122 -28.82 -3.81 10.15
C SER A 122 -27.57 -4.51 10.70
N LEU A 123 -26.74 -5.08 9.81
CA LEU A 123 -25.48 -5.74 10.15
C LEU A 123 -24.27 -4.80 10.04
N LEU A 124 -24.08 -4.16 8.89
CA LEU A 124 -22.89 -3.34 8.61
C LEU A 124 -22.78 -2.09 9.50
N SER A 125 -23.89 -1.57 10.02
CA SER A 125 -23.87 -0.44 10.95
C SER A 125 -23.23 -0.74 12.31
N LYS A 126 -23.08 -2.03 12.64
CA LYS A 126 -22.40 -2.50 13.85
C LYS A 126 -20.89 -2.54 13.71
N ILE A 127 -20.36 -2.44 12.49
CA ILE A 127 -18.91 -2.37 12.26
C ILE A 127 -18.40 -1.01 12.74
N ASP A 128 -17.26 -1.01 13.41
CA ASP A 128 -16.63 0.20 13.94
C ASP A 128 -16.40 1.23 12.83
N LYS A 129 -16.73 2.49 13.10
CA LYS A 129 -16.63 3.59 12.14
C LYS A 129 -15.20 3.89 11.72
N SER A 130 -14.21 3.52 12.53
CA SER A 130 -12.78 3.66 12.25
C SER A 130 -12.23 2.66 11.22
N ILE A 131 -13.06 1.71 10.76
CA ILE A 131 -12.68 0.69 9.77
C ILE A 131 -13.67 0.58 8.61
N VAL A 132 -14.51 1.59 8.36
CA VAL A 132 -15.46 1.59 7.24
C VAL A 132 -15.44 2.88 6.42
N GLY A 133 -15.59 2.72 5.10
CA GLY A 133 -15.72 3.82 4.15
C GLY A 133 -14.40 4.29 3.53
N ILE A 134 -14.52 4.87 2.33
CA ILE A 134 -13.39 5.46 1.61
C ILE A 134 -12.67 6.59 2.37
N PRO A 135 -13.37 7.52 3.08
CA PRO A 135 -12.68 8.56 3.84
C PRO A 135 -11.70 8.00 4.88
N VAL A 136 -12.10 6.93 5.57
CA VAL A 136 -11.27 6.23 6.56
C VAL A 136 -10.10 5.51 5.91
N LEU A 137 -10.32 4.88 4.74
CA LEU A 137 -9.25 4.28 3.96
C LEU A 137 -8.17 5.32 3.59
N ILE A 138 -8.59 6.48 3.09
CA ILE A 138 -7.68 7.57 2.73
C ILE A 138 -6.89 8.03 3.95
N GLN A 139 -7.57 8.27 5.08
CA GLN A 139 -6.91 8.69 6.31
C GLN A 139 -5.85 7.69 6.76
N LYS A 140 -6.20 6.40 6.85
CA LYS A 140 -5.24 5.34 7.25
C LYS A 140 -4.05 5.26 6.30
N LEU A 141 -4.27 5.33 4.99
CA LEU A 141 -3.18 5.31 4.01
C LEU A 141 -2.23 6.50 4.19
N VAL A 142 -2.77 7.71 4.43
CA VAL A 142 -1.97 8.91 4.69
C VAL A 142 -1.15 8.77 5.98
N GLU A 143 -1.75 8.25 7.06
CA GLU A 143 -1.08 8.03 8.33
C GLU A 143 0.06 7.01 8.22
N VAL A 144 -0.18 5.88 7.54
CA VAL A 144 0.84 4.84 7.33
C VAL A 144 1.98 5.38 6.47
N GLN A 145 1.65 6.10 5.38
CA GLN A 145 2.68 6.73 4.54
C GLN A 145 3.50 7.77 5.30
N ALA A 146 2.88 8.58 6.16
CA ALA A 146 3.58 9.56 6.97
C ALA A 146 4.52 8.87 7.98
N LYS A 147 4.05 7.78 8.61
CA LYS A 147 4.84 6.99 9.56
C LYS A 147 6.07 6.38 8.89
N MET A 148 5.91 5.75 7.72
CA MET A 148 7.03 5.18 6.95
C MET A 148 8.07 6.25 6.60
N LYS A 149 7.63 7.42 6.12
CA LYS A 149 8.52 8.55 5.80
C LYS A 149 9.21 9.16 7.02
N SER A 150 8.65 9.03 8.22
CA SER A 150 9.27 9.52 9.45
C SER A 150 10.28 8.54 10.04
N VAL A 151 10.14 7.25 9.73
CA VAL A 151 11.08 6.20 10.14
C VAL A 151 12.28 6.17 9.20
N MET A 152 12.06 6.40 7.89
CA MET A 152 13.13 6.62 6.92
C MET A 152 13.68 8.04 7.09
N ASN A 153 14.76 8.21 7.85
CA ASN A 153 15.45 9.50 7.90
C ASN A 153 16.19 9.73 6.57
N ALA A 154 16.57 10.97 6.29
CA ALA A 154 17.43 11.29 5.15
C ALA A 154 18.73 10.46 5.18
N ASP A 155 19.21 10.12 6.37
CA ASP A 155 20.40 9.30 6.59
C ASP A 155 20.24 7.86 6.08
N ASP A 156 19.05 7.26 6.21
CA ASP A 156 18.80 5.89 5.71
C ASP A 156 18.72 5.86 4.18
N VAL A 157 18.18 6.93 3.58
CA VAL A 157 18.12 7.09 2.12
C VAL A 157 19.51 7.36 1.56
N ASP A 158 20.29 8.24 2.20
CA ASP A 158 21.68 8.50 1.80
C ASP A 158 22.54 7.23 1.97
N PHE A 159 22.32 6.44 3.03
CA PHE A 159 23.02 5.17 3.23
C PHE A 159 22.69 4.15 2.13
N ALA A 160 21.41 3.93 1.82
CA ALA A 160 21.01 3.00 0.76
C ALA A 160 21.49 3.45 -0.64
N VAL A 161 21.53 4.77 -0.87
CA VAL A 161 22.10 5.33 -2.11
C VAL A 161 23.62 5.13 -2.17
N ASP A 162 24.32 5.28 -1.04
CA ASP A 162 25.77 5.09 -0.98
C ASP A 162 26.16 3.61 -1.16
N GLU A 163 25.43 2.69 -0.53
CA GLU A 163 25.60 1.23 -0.71
C GLU A 163 25.36 0.83 -2.18
N GLY A 164 24.28 1.34 -2.80
CA GLY A 164 24.02 1.11 -4.23
C GLY A 164 25.05 1.76 -5.16
N ILE A 165 25.69 2.85 -4.77
CA ILE A 165 26.80 3.46 -5.53
C ILE A 165 28.06 2.60 -5.41
N GLU A 166 28.37 2.06 -4.23
CA GLU A 166 29.51 1.16 -4.03
C GLU A 166 29.38 -0.12 -4.86
N GLU A 167 28.20 -0.75 -4.87
CA GLU A 167 27.95 -1.96 -5.67
C GLU A 167 28.11 -1.70 -7.17
N VAL A 168 27.70 -0.52 -7.63
CA VAL A 168 27.88 -0.09 -9.03
C VAL A 168 29.35 0.24 -9.34
N ASP A 169 30.08 0.82 -8.40
CA ASP A 169 31.51 1.12 -8.55
C ASP A 169 32.34 -0.19 -8.60
N GLU A 170 32.02 -1.22 -7.79
CA GLU A 170 32.67 -2.54 -7.83
C GLU A 170 32.46 -3.25 -9.19
N LEU A 171 31.24 -3.25 -9.71
CA LEU A 171 30.93 -3.82 -11.03
C LEU A 171 31.64 -3.08 -12.18
N ALA A 172 31.84 -1.77 -12.04
CA ALA A 172 32.55 -0.97 -13.03
C ALA A 172 34.06 -1.28 -13.06
N GLU A 173 34.65 -1.62 -11.90
CA GLU A 173 36.03 -2.09 -11.80
C GLU A 173 36.22 -3.49 -12.40
N GLU A 174 35.24 -4.40 -12.27
CA GLU A 174 35.29 -5.73 -12.89
C GLU A 174 35.22 -5.69 -14.43
N GLU A 175 34.47 -4.73 -15.01
CA GLU A 175 34.28 -4.61 -16.46
C GLU A 175 35.23 -3.61 -17.17
N ASP A 176 36.20 -3.01 -16.47
CA ASP A 176 37.12 -1.96 -16.98
C ASP A 176 36.37 -0.75 -17.60
N VAL A 177 35.20 -0.43 -17.05
CA VAL A 177 34.33 0.66 -17.51
C VAL A 177 34.63 1.94 -16.73
N PRO A 178 34.83 3.10 -17.38
CA PRO A 178 35.11 4.35 -16.67
C PRO A 178 33.96 4.76 -15.72
N ILE A 179 34.20 4.69 -14.41
CA ILE A 179 33.26 5.02 -13.31
C ILE A 179 32.56 6.38 -13.49
N ALA A 180 33.24 7.34 -14.12
CA ALA A 180 32.71 8.68 -14.40
C ALA A 180 31.46 8.72 -15.31
N ASN A 181 31.19 7.65 -16.08
CA ASN A 181 30.02 7.54 -16.95
C ASN A 181 28.80 6.90 -16.26
N ILE A 182 28.98 6.32 -15.08
CA ILE A 182 27.96 5.50 -14.41
C ILE A 182 27.38 6.24 -13.18
N ARG A 183 28.20 7.01 -12.45
CA ARG A 183 27.71 7.75 -11.27
C ARG A 183 26.62 8.77 -11.63
N PRO A 184 25.43 8.71 -10.99
CA PRO A 184 24.44 9.77 -11.11
C PRO A 184 25.01 11.06 -10.52
N LYS A 185 24.96 12.17 -11.29
CA LYS A 185 25.40 13.48 -10.80
C LYS A 185 24.55 13.88 -9.60
N ARG A 186 25.08 13.75 -8.37
CA ARG A 186 24.43 14.27 -7.15
C ARG A 186 24.10 15.74 -7.36
N ASN A 187 22.83 16.05 -7.56
CA ASN A 187 22.35 17.42 -7.68
C ASN A 187 22.12 17.94 -6.26
N THR A 188 23.20 18.42 -5.61
CA THR A 188 23.21 18.92 -4.23
C THR A 188 22.43 20.22 -4.01
N LYS A 189 21.62 20.65 -4.99
CA LYS A 189 20.77 21.83 -4.88
C LYS A 189 19.33 21.41 -5.07
N LEU A 190 18.54 21.55 -3.99
CA LEU A 190 17.08 21.53 -4.09
C LEU A 190 16.66 22.43 -5.28
N PRO A 191 15.84 21.92 -6.22
CA PRO A 191 15.26 22.73 -7.28
C PRO A 191 14.62 23.98 -6.66
N ASN A 192 14.88 25.16 -7.25
CA ASN A 192 14.45 26.43 -6.66
C ASN A 192 12.93 26.50 -6.38
N HIS A 193 12.10 25.72 -7.08
CA HIS A 193 10.66 25.65 -6.88
C HIS A 193 10.21 24.83 -5.66
N LEU A 194 11.10 24.05 -5.03
CA LEU A 194 10.80 23.27 -3.82
C LEU A 194 11.27 23.97 -2.52
N LYS A 195 12.04 25.06 -2.63
CA LYS A 195 12.54 25.82 -1.46
C LYS A 195 11.43 26.51 -0.68
N ASP A 196 10.30 26.78 -1.34
CA ASP A 196 9.15 27.45 -0.73
C ASP A 196 8.30 26.51 0.17
N PHE A 197 8.50 25.19 0.06
CA PHE A 197 7.77 24.19 0.86
C PHE A 197 8.51 23.77 2.14
N VAL A 198 9.80 24.09 2.27
CA VAL A 198 10.63 23.75 3.44
C VAL A 198 11.11 25.02 4.12
N THR A 199 10.18 25.82 4.64
CA THR A 199 10.48 26.74 5.74
C THR A 199 9.39 26.62 6.81
N PRO A 200 9.71 26.11 8.02
CA PRO A 200 8.80 26.21 9.15
C PRO A 200 8.59 27.70 9.48
N SER A 201 7.33 28.14 9.53
CA SER A 201 6.95 29.44 10.10
C SER A 201 7.34 29.50 11.58
N LEU A 202 8.60 29.82 11.87
CA LEU A 202 9.02 30.34 13.18
C LEU A 202 8.77 31.85 13.19
N LYS A 203 7.50 32.24 13.33
CA LYS A 203 7.18 33.60 13.76
C LYS A 203 7.49 33.72 15.25
N LYS A 204 8.61 34.40 15.49
CA LYS A 204 9.06 35.08 16.71
C LYS A 204 7.92 35.41 17.68
N GLY A 205 8.03 34.86 18.88
CA GLY A 205 7.34 35.32 20.07
C GLY A 205 8.29 35.29 21.27
N SER A 206 9.14 36.31 21.41
CA SER A 206 9.78 36.61 22.70
C SER A 206 10.15 38.09 22.82
N LYS A 207 9.31 38.80 23.57
CA LYS A 207 9.55 39.91 24.52
C LYS A 207 10.43 41.11 24.11
N LYS A 208 9.80 42.28 24.08
CA LYS A 208 9.96 43.32 25.12
C LYS A 208 8.61 43.96 25.42
#